data_AF-A0A354IH56-F1
#
_entry.id   AF-A0A354IH56-F1
#
_cell.length_a   1.000
_cell.length_b   1.000
_cell.length_c   1.000
_cell.angle_alpha   90.00
_cell.angle_beta   90.00
_cell.angle_gamma   90.00
#
_symmetry.space_group_name_H-M   'P 1'
#
loop_
_entity.id
_entity.type
_entity.pdbx_description
1 polymer ?
#
loop_
_entity_poly.entity_id
_entity_poly.type
_entity_poly.pdbx_seq_one_letter_code
_entity_poly.pdbx_strand_id
1 'polypeptide(L)'
;ERQIVLFLPDWMDELPQDGEDCPLTAIRCLRRKEDVLTHRDYLGSLMGLGVRRDSIGDILVGDHGADIVVQRAVAPYLLANFGRAGRKRLTVEEISLAALMIPEEDVIFLRDTVASMRLDAIAAAMFRLPRARAAEAVRAGRVFLNHMECRRPDQPVAVHDRITLRGMGRGEVDGILGESRKGRIAVSLKRSR
;
A
#
# COMPACT_ATOMS: atom_id res chain seq x y z
N GLU A 1 -4.43 -2.00 3.19
CA GLU A 1 -4.59 -1.02 4.29
C GLU A 1 -5.00 -1.75 5.55
N ARG A 2 -4.64 -1.21 6.72
CA ARG A 2 -5.03 -1.76 8.01
C ARG A 2 -6.22 -0.98 8.54
N GLN A 3 -7.23 -1.68 9.01
CA GLN A 3 -8.45 -1.06 9.54
C GLN A 3 -8.44 -1.14 11.06
N ILE A 4 -8.81 -0.05 11.71
CA ILE A 4 -9.12 0.01 13.14
C ILE A 4 -10.62 0.22 13.23
N VAL A 5 -11.30 -0.59 14.04
CA VAL A 5 -12.73 -0.42 14.33
C VAL A 5 -12.84 0.26 15.68
N LEU A 6 -13.51 1.41 15.71
CA LEU A 6 -13.77 2.18 16.92
C LEU A 6 -15.26 2.09 17.24
N PHE A 7 -15.58 1.71 18.47
CA PHE A 7 -16.95 1.73 18.99
C PHE A 7 -17.16 3.07 19.67
N LEU A 8 -18.03 3.90 19.10
CA LEU A 8 -18.38 5.20 19.67
C LEU A 8 -19.53 5.02 20.67
N PRO A 9 -19.54 5.76 21.78
CA PRO A 9 -20.74 5.90 22.60
C PRO A 9 -21.89 6.51 21.78
N ASP A 10 -23.13 6.18 22.12
CA ASP A 10 -24.34 6.60 21.39
C ASP A 10 -24.55 8.12 21.28
N TRP A 11 -23.77 8.92 22.02
CA TRP A 11 -23.81 10.38 22.02
C TRP A 11 -22.72 11.03 21.15
N MET A 12 -21.85 10.25 20.52
CA MET A 12 -20.73 10.74 19.72
C MET A 12 -20.91 10.31 18.26
N ASP A 13 -21.20 11.29 17.39
CA ASP A 13 -21.48 11.07 15.96
C ASP A 13 -20.21 10.91 15.12
N GLU A 14 -19.09 11.51 15.55
CA GLU A 14 -17.84 11.50 14.81
C GLU A 14 -16.64 11.31 15.75
N LEU A 15 -15.58 10.70 15.24
CA LEU A 15 -14.30 10.63 15.94
C LEU A 15 -13.63 12.01 15.92
N PRO A 16 -13.02 12.43 17.04
CA PRO A 16 -12.08 13.54 17.01
C PRO A 16 -10.97 13.24 15.99
N GLN A 17 -10.81 14.13 15.02
CA GLN A 17 -9.81 13.97 13.95
C GLN A 17 -8.42 14.47 14.38
N ASP A 18 -8.38 15.23 15.47
CA ASP A 18 -7.20 15.78 16.11
C ASP A 18 -7.44 15.97 17.63
N GLY A 19 -6.42 16.48 18.34
CA GLY A 19 -6.50 16.75 19.78
C GLY A 19 -6.29 15.53 20.68
N GLU A 20 -6.42 15.75 21.99
CA GLU A 20 -6.20 14.73 23.03
C GLU A 20 -7.25 13.60 23.00
N ASP A 21 -8.46 13.91 22.53
CA ASP A 21 -9.57 12.97 22.44
C ASP A 21 -9.43 12.01 21.24
N CYS A 22 -8.55 12.31 20.28
CA CYS A 22 -8.27 11.41 19.17
C CYS A 22 -7.47 10.19 19.67
N PRO A 23 -7.97 8.95 19.54
CA PRO A 23 -7.28 7.75 20.04
C PRO A 23 -6.02 7.41 19.25
N LEU A 24 -5.83 8.05 18.09
CA LEU A 24 -4.70 7.88 17.21
C LEU A 24 -3.87 9.16 17.15
N THR A 25 -2.59 8.98 16.93
CA THR A 25 -1.66 10.04 16.58
C THR A 25 -0.65 9.50 15.57
N ALA A 26 0.19 10.36 15.05
CA ALA A 26 1.29 9.94 14.21
C ALA A 26 2.63 10.40 14.79
N ILE A 27 3.65 9.56 14.63
CA ILE A 27 5.03 9.95 14.89
C ILE A 27 5.78 10.07 13.57
N ARG A 28 6.50 11.16 13.38
CA ARG A 28 7.41 11.35 12.26
C ARG A 28 8.80 10.94 12.68
N CYS A 29 9.39 10.04 11.90
CA CYS A 29 10.71 9.47 12.11
C CYS A 29 11.65 9.98 11.02
N LEU A 30 12.37 11.07 11.28
CA LEU A 30 13.32 11.64 10.34
C LEU A 30 14.62 10.84 10.35
N ARG A 31 15.10 10.49 9.16
CA ARG A 31 16.41 9.85 8.95
C ARG A 31 17.39 10.81 8.30
N ARG A 32 18.68 10.46 8.28
CA ARG A 32 19.66 11.19 7.46
C ARG A 32 19.41 10.90 5.98
N LYS A 33 19.70 11.87 5.11
CA LYS A 33 19.45 11.76 3.67
C LYS A 33 20.20 10.60 3.02
N GLU A 34 21.38 10.24 3.54
CA GLU A 34 22.16 9.11 3.05
C GLU A 34 21.62 7.73 3.47
N ASP A 35 20.71 7.69 4.45
CA ASP A 35 20.18 6.43 4.98
C ASP A 35 19.00 5.95 4.12
N VAL A 36 19.02 4.67 3.77
CA VAL A 36 17.90 3.98 3.13
C VAL A 36 17.31 3.03 4.16
N LEU A 37 16.06 3.29 4.55
CA LEU A 37 15.31 2.46 5.49
C LEU A 37 14.03 1.98 4.82
N THR A 38 13.76 0.70 4.96
CA THR A 38 12.54 0.07 4.47
C THR A 38 11.48 0.01 5.56
N HIS A 39 10.23 -0.25 5.18
CA HIS A 39 9.16 -0.54 6.13
C HIS A 39 9.55 -1.65 7.13
N ARG A 40 10.32 -2.66 6.69
CA ARG A 40 10.76 -3.76 7.56
C ARG A 40 11.69 -3.27 8.67
N ASP A 41 12.52 -2.26 8.40
CA ASP A 41 13.47 -1.72 9.37
C ASP A 41 12.76 -0.99 10.51
N TYR A 42 11.80 -0.12 10.18
CA TYR A 42 10.97 0.56 11.18
C TYR A 42 10.16 -0.44 11.99
N LEU A 43 9.49 -1.38 11.30
CA LEU A 43 8.68 -2.39 11.98
C LEU A 43 9.52 -3.26 12.91
N GLY A 44 10.64 -3.81 12.43
CA GLY A 44 11.51 -4.65 13.25
C GLY A 44 12.02 -3.92 14.50
N SER A 45 12.31 -2.63 14.37
CA SER A 45 12.81 -1.82 15.48
C SER A 45 11.71 -1.49 16.49
N LEU A 46 10.48 -1.22 16.04
CA LEU A 46 9.32 -1.06 16.92
C LEU A 46 9.03 -2.35 17.71
N MET A 47 9.12 -3.52 17.06
CA MET A 47 8.92 -4.80 17.74
C MET A 47 10.06 -5.09 18.73
N GLY A 48 11.30 -4.75 18.36
CA GLY A 48 12.47 -4.87 19.26
C GLY A 48 12.39 -3.97 20.49
N LEU A 49 11.63 -2.88 20.42
CA LEU A 49 11.31 -2.00 21.54
C LEU A 49 10.20 -2.55 22.45
N GLY A 50 9.60 -3.69 22.10
CA GLY A 50 8.51 -4.31 22.87
C GLY A 50 7.13 -3.68 22.62
N VAL A 51 6.99 -2.86 21.58
CA VAL A 51 5.71 -2.25 21.21
C VAL A 51 4.83 -3.32 20.58
N ARG A 52 3.58 -3.41 21.03
CA ARG A 52 2.64 -4.37 20.46
C ARG A 52 2.27 -4.00 19.03
N ARG A 53 2.14 -5.01 18.17
CA ARG A 53 1.86 -4.83 16.74
C ARG A 53 0.49 -4.23 16.44
N ASP A 54 -0.46 -4.35 17.36
CA ASP A 54 -1.82 -3.81 17.27
C ASP A 54 -1.94 -2.33 17.67
N SER A 55 -0.98 -1.82 18.43
CA SER A 55 -0.85 -0.39 18.71
C SER A 55 -0.21 0.41 17.56
N ILE A 56 0.23 -0.28 16.51
CA ILE A 56 0.86 0.31 15.32
C ILE A 56 -0.07 0.13 14.11
N GLY A 57 -0.45 1.25 13.50
CA GLY A 57 -1.21 1.33 12.25
C GLY A 57 -0.31 1.20 11.01
N ASP A 58 -0.49 2.11 10.07
CA ASP A 58 0.28 2.19 8.84
C ASP A 58 1.63 2.86 9.06
N ILE A 59 2.65 2.37 8.34
CA ILE A 59 4.01 2.92 8.33
C ILE A 59 4.24 3.48 6.92
N LEU A 60 4.18 4.80 6.83
CA LEU A 60 4.28 5.57 5.61
C LEU A 60 5.74 5.96 5.37
N VAL A 61 6.49 5.10 4.68
CA VAL A 61 7.90 5.36 4.39
C VAL A 61 8.02 6.30 3.20
N GLY A 62 8.66 7.44 3.39
CA GLY A 62 8.91 8.45 2.36
C GLY A 62 10.38 8.82 2.25
N ASP A 63 10.68 9.89 1.53
CA ASP A 63 12.07 10.36 1.34
C ASP A 63 12.69 10.93 2.62
N HIS A 64 11.87 11.53 3.48
CA HIS A 64 12.32 12.12 4.75
C HIS A 64 12.60 11.08 5.84
N GLY A 65 12.03 9.87 5.70
CA GLY A 65 11.92 8.97 6.85
C GLY A 65 10.73 8.06 6.75
N ALA A 66 9.96 8.03 7.83
CA ALA A 66 8.62 7.44 7.84
C ALA A 66 7.71 8.20 8.78
N ASP A 67 6.43 8.30 8.43
CA ASP A 67 5.37 8.68 9.34
C ASP A 67 4.64 7.41 9.79
N ILE A 68 4.43 7.23 11.10
CA ILE A 68 3.89 6.00 11.67
C ILE A 68 2.64 6.34 12.46
N VAL A 69 1.51 5.78 12.04
CA VAL A 69 0.25 5.90 12.78
C VAL A 69 0.31 4.97 13.99
N VAL A 70 0.02 5.50 15.17
CA VAL A 70 0.07 4.77 16.44
C VAL A 70 -1.12 5.12 17.32
N GLN A 71 -1.42 4.25 18.28
CA GLN A 71 -2.32 4.61 19.38
C GLN A 71 -1.68 5.73 20.20
N ARG A 72 -2.47 6.77 20.53
CA ARG A 72 -2.02 7.95 21.29
C ARG A 72 -1.33 7.56 22.60
N ALA A 73 -1.84 6.55 23.29
CA ALA A 73 -1.27 6.03 24.54
C ALA A 73 0.21 5.58 24.42
N VAL A 74 0.65 5.17 23.23
CA VAL A 74 2.01 4.66 22.99
C VAL A 74 2.97 5.77 22.52
N ALA A 75 2.45 6.91 22.06
CA ALA A 75 3.25 7.98 21.48
C ALA A 75 4.33 8.53 22.43
N PRO A 76 4.05 8.85 23.72
CA PRO A 76 5.07 9.36 24.64
C PRO A 76 6.25 8.39 24.82
N TYR A 77 5.94 7.09 24.88
CA TYR A 77 6.97 6.06 24.98
C TYR A 77 7.84 6.00 23.72
N LEU A 78 7.26 6.12 22.54
CA LEU A 78 7.99 6.12 21.27
C LEU A 78 8.85 7.38 21.13
N LEU A 79 8.34 8.55 21.50
CA LEU A 79 9.12 9.80 21.46
C LEU A 79 10.38 9.71 22.32
N ALA A 80 10.28 9.09 23.50
CA ALA A 80 11.41 8.94 24.41
C ALA A 80 12.42 7.86 23.98
N ASN A 81 11.96 6.77 23.35
CA ASN A 81 12.77 5.56 23.21
C ASN A 81 13.05 5.14 21.75
N PHE A 82 12.27 5.59 20.77
CA PHE A 82 12.36 5.15 19.38
C PHE A 82 13.42 5.90 18.55
N GLY A 83 14.63 6.08 19.10
CA GLY A 83 15.70 6.86 18.46
C GLY A 83 16.46 6.16 17.32
N ARG A 84 16.10 4.92 16.95
CA ARG A 84 16.82 4.12 15.95
C ARG A 84 15.91 3.18 15.18
N ALA A 85 16.16 3.04 13.87
CA ALA A 85 15.65 1.94 13.05
C ALA A 85 16.80 1.17 12.38
N GLY A 86 16.82 -0.15 12.55
CA GLY A 86 17.93 -0.99 12.13
C GLY A 86 19.23 -0.55 12.80
N ARG A 87 20.19 -0.05 12.02
CA ARG A 87 21.47 0.51 12.51
C ARG A 87 21.53 2.04 12.44
N LYS A 88 20.45 2.70 12.02
CA LYS A 88 20.42 4.13 11.72
C LYS A 88 19.73 4.91 12.84
N ARG A 89 20.22 6.11 13.13
CA ARG A 89 19.63 7.02 14.12
C ARG A 89 18.47 7.78 13.49
N LEU A 90 17.41 7.97 14.28
CA LEU A 90 16.21 8.70 13.91
C LEU A 90 16.05 9.91 14.83
N THR A 91 15.44 10.96 14.30
CA THR A 91 14.79 11.99 15.12
C THR A 91 13.30 11.73 15.07
N VAL A 92 12.66 11.64 16.23
CA VAL A 92 11.23 11.32 16.33
C VAL A 92 10.49 12.52 16.91
N GLU A 93 9.42 12.92 16.25
CA GLU A 93 8.53 13.98 16.70
C GLU A 93 7.07 13.53 16.55
N GLU A 94 6.18 14.07 17.37
CA GLU A 94 4.75 13.85 17.23
C GLU A 94 4.18 14.83 16.20
N ILE A 95 3.31 14.32 15.34
CA ILE A 95 2.61 15.10 14.33
C ILE A 95 1.11 14.77 14.36
N SER A 96 0.29 15.73 13.92
CA SER A 96 -1.13 15.47 13.71
C SER A 96 -1.33 14.51 12.53
N LEU A 97 -2.46 13.80 12.51
CA LEU A 97 -2.82 12.92 11.39
C LEU A 97 -2.97 13.72 10.07
N ALA A 98 -3.39 14.99 10.15
CA ALA A 98 -3.47 15.88 9.00
C ALA A 98 -2.09 16.24 8.40
N ALA A 99 -1.02 16.10 9.19
CA ALA A 99 0.35 16.39 8.75
C ALA A 99 1.07 15.17 8.16
N LEU A 100 0.39 14.01 8.03
CA LEU A 100 0.95 12.80 7.44
C LEU A 100 1.41 13.07 6.00
N MET A 101 2.67 12.75 5.73
CA MET A 101 3.18 12.69 4.37
C MET A 101 2.89 11.31 3.80
N ILE A 102 1.76 11.22 3.09
CA ILE A 102 1.41 10.03 2.32
C ILE A 102 2.42 9.94 1.16
N PRO A 103 3.24 8.88 1.10
CA PRO A 103 4.17 8.70 -0.01
C PRO A 103 3.35 8.62 -1.28
N GLU A 104 3.73 9.38 -2.30
CA GLU A 104 3.20 9.14 -3.63
C GLU A 104 3.52 7.69 -3.98
N GLU A 105 2.51 6.85 -4.16
CA GLU A 105 2.76 5.54 -4.75
C GLU A 105 3.45 5.81 -6.10
N ASP A 106 4.60 5.17 -6.34
CA ASP A 106 5.24 5.16 -7.66
C ASP A 106 4.31 4.45 -8.65
N VAL A 107 3.28 5.16 -9.10
CA VAL A 107 2.27 4.68 -10.03
C VAL A 107 2.80 4.87 -11.42
N ILE A 108 3.26 3.77 -12.00
CA ILE A 108 3.69 3.73 -13.39
C ILE A 108 2.45 3.53 -14.25
N PHE A 109 2.17 4.51 -15.11
CA PHE A 109 1.16 4.37 -16.16
C PHE A 109 1.72 3.58 -17.33
N LEU A 110 0.99 2.55 -17.73
CA LEU A 110 1.31 1.66 -18.83
C LEU A 110 0.18 1.74 -19.86
N ARG A 111 0.55 1.85 -21.13
CA ARG A 111 -0.38 1.72 -22.25
C ARG A 111 -0.01 0.46 -23.02
N ASP A 112 -1.00 -0.38 -23.28
CA ASP A 112 -0.82 -1.59 -24.07
C ASP A 112 -2.10 -1.92 -24.85
N THR A 113 -2.01 -2.87 -25.79
CA THR A 113 -3.16 -3.38 -26.51
C THR A 113 -3.36 -4.86 -26.21
N VAL A 114 -4.56 -5.22 -25.78
CA VAL A 114 -4.95 -6.61 -25.48
C VAL A 114 -5.99 -7.11 -26.47
N ALA A 115 -5.99 -8.40 -26.74
CA ALA A 115 -7.01 -9.02 -27.60
C ALA A 115 -8.38 -9.09 -26.93
N SER A 116 -8.44 -9.02 -25.59
CA SER A 116 -9.67 -9.10 -24.79
C SER A 116 -9.38 -8.69 -23.34
N MET A 117 -10.44 -8.27 -22.63
CA MET A 117 -10.42 -7.93 -21.20
C MET A 117 -10.40 -9.18 -20.30
N ARG A 118 -9.46 -10.09 -20.56
CA ARG A 118 -9.25 -11.31 -19.77
C ARG A 118 -8.15 -11.09 -18.74
N LEU A 119 -8.27 -11.73 -17.58
CA LEU A 119 -7.29 -11.64 -16.50
C LEU A 119 -5.86 -12.00 -16.97
N ASP A 120 -5.70 -13.05 -17.76
CA ASP A 120 -4.40 -13.43 -18.31
C ASP A 120 -3.80 -12.38 -19.27
N ALA A 121 -4.64 -11.70 -20.04
CA ALA A 121 -4.25 -10.65 -20.97
C ALA A 121 -3.78 -9.40 -20.22
N ILE A 122 -4.61 -8.96 -19.26
CA ILE A 122 -4.36 -7.76 -18.49
C ILE A 122 -3.17 -7.96 -17.56
N ALA A 123 -3.07 -9.11 -16.88
CA ALA A 123 -1.91 -9.42 -16.03
C ALA A 123 -0.60 -9.49 -16.85
N ALA A 124 -0.64 -10.03 -18.06
CA ALA A 124 0.53 -10.05 -18.95
C ALA A 124 1.01 -8.63 -19.30
N ALA A 125 0.09 -7.76 -19.72
CA ALA A 125 0.37 -6.36 -20.03
C ALA A 125 0.87 -5.57 -18.81
N MET A 126 0.16 -5.71 -17.68
CA MET A 126 0.43 -4.98 -16.43
C MET A 126 1.79 -5.35 -15.82
N PHE A 127 2.13 -6.63 -15.78
CA PHE A 127 3.37 -7.12 -15.17
C PHE A 127 4.50 -7.37 -16.18
N ARG A 128 4.31 -6.98 -17.46
CA ARG A 128 5.26 -7.20 -18.57
C ARG A 128 5.74 -8.66 -18.65
N LEU A 129 4.80 -9.59 -18.57
CA LEU A 129 5.04 -11.03 -18.68
C LEU A 129 4.56 -11.55 -20.02
N PRO A 130 5.19 -12.63 -20.55
CA PRO A 130 4.57 -13.40 -21.63
C PRO A 130 3.20 -13.92 -21.19
N ARG A 131 2.22 -13.89 -22.10
CA ARG A 131 0.83 -14.30 -21.80
C ARG A 131 0.72 -15.72 -21.23
N ALA A 132 1.54 -16.65 -21.72
CA ALA A 132 1.59 -18.02 -21.19
C ALA A 132 1.98 -18.07 -19.71
N ARG A 133 2.97 -17.26 -19.30
CA ARG A 133 3.41 -17.17 -17.89
C ARG A 133 2.37 -16.50 -17.01
N ALA A 134 1.67 -15.50 -17.52
CA ALA A 134 0.55 -14.88 -16.79
C ALA A 134 -0.58 -15.90 -16.55
N ALA A 135 -0.98 -16.65 -17.59
CA ALA A 135 -2.01 -17.69 -17.46
C ALA A 135 -1.60 -18.81 -16.49
N GLU A 136 -0.34 -19.22 -16.49
CA GLU A 136 0.21 -20.17 -15.50
C GLU A 136 0.16 -19.61 -14.08
N ALA A 137 0.54 -18.34 -13.87
CA ALA A 137 0.49 -17.69 -12.57
C ALA A 137 -0.95 -17.59 -12.02
N VAL A 138 -1.93 -17.32 -12.88
CA VAL A 138 -3.35 -17.35 -12.54
C VAL A 138 -3.75 -18.75 -12.08
N ARG A 139 -3.49 -19.80 -12.90
CA ARG A 139 -3.82 -21.19 -12.53
C ARG A 139 -3.16 -21.65 -11.23
N ALA A 140 -1.95 -21.18 -10.96
CA ALA A 140 -1.20 -21.46 -9.74
C ALA A 140 -1.69 -20.70 -8.50
N GLY A 141 -2.78 -19.92 -8.59
CA GLY A 141 -3.32 -19.16 -7.45
C GLY A 141 -2.44 -18.00 -6.99
N ARG A 142 -1.57 -17.49 -7.87
CA ARG A 142 -0.66 -16.37 -7.56
C ARG A 142 -1.24 -15.01 -7.90
N VAL A 143 -2.38 -14.97 -8.59
CA VAL A 143 -3.06 -13.75 -9.02
C VAL A 143 -4.34 -13.55 -8.22
N PHE A 144 -4.53 -12.32 -7.73
CA PHE A 144 -5.71 -11.89 -7.01
C PHE A 144 -6.40 -10.80 -7.82
N LEU A 145 -7.72 -10.93 -7.99
CA LEU A 145 -8.60 -9.92 -8.56
C LEU A 145 -9.47 -9.37 -7.44
N ASN A 146 -9.42 -8.06 -7.18
CA ASN A 146 -10.16 -7.40 -6.09
C ASN A 146 -10.01 -8.14 -4.76
N HIS A 147 -8.77 -8.50 -4.42
CA HIS A 147 -8.38 -9.24 -3.20
C HIS A 147 -8.83 -10.71 -3.12
N MET A 148 -9.50 -11.24 -4.14
CA MET A 148 -9.87 -12.65 -4.22
C MET A 148 -8.92 -13.43 -5.11
N GLU A 149 -8.45 -14.58 -4.64
CA GLU A 149 -7.63 -15.49 -5.44
C GLU A 149 -8.43 -15.93 -6.68
N CYS A 150 -7.87 -15.71 -7.87
CA CYS A 150 -8.51 -16.13 -9.12
C CYS A 150 -7.63 -17.18 -9.81
N ARG A 151 -8.23 -18.34 -10.12
CA ARG A 151 -7.57 -19.44 -10.84
C ARG A 151 -7.99 -19.57 -12.30
N ARG A 152 -8.85 -18.66 -12.78
CA ARG A 152 -9.43 -18.67 -14.12
C ARG A 152 -8.75 -17.62 -15.00
N PRO A 153 -7.87 -18.01 -15.94
CA PRO A 153 -7.20 -17.08 -16.85
C PRO A 153 -8.16 -16.26 -17.72
N ASP A 154 -9.34 -16.85 -17.99
CA ASP A 154 -10.44 -16.30 -18.76
C ASP A 154 -11.38 -15.38 -17.99
N GLN A 155 -11.15 -15.17 -16.68
CA GLN A 155 -11.96 -14.29 -15.87
C GLN A 155 -12.01 -12.88 -16.50
N PRO A 156 -13.21 -12.33 -16.75
CA PRO A 156 -13.35 -10.97 -17.25
C PRO A 156 -12.84 -9.97 -16.20
N VAL A 157 -12.20 -8.91 -16.68
CA VAL A 157 -11.68 -7.80 -15.87
C VAL A 157 -12.36 -6.51 -16.32
N ALA A 158 -12.87 -5.74 -15.36
CA ALA A 158 -13.49 -4.45 -15.59
C ALA A 158 -12.49 -3.30 -15.42
N VAL A 159 -12.89 -2.10 -15.84
CA VAL A 159 -12.17 -0.87 -15.49
C VAL A 159 -12.27 -0.67 -13.97
N HIS A 160 -11.20 -0.16 -13.36
CA HIS A 160 -10.99 -0.03 -11.92
C HIS A 160 -10.82 -1.33 -11.13
N ASP A 161 -10.80 -2.48 -11.80
CA ASP A 161 -10.42 -3.73 -11.13
C ASP A 161 -8.94 -3.72 -10.73
N ARG A 162 -8.69 -4.18 -9.50
CA ARG A 162 -7.36 -4.28 -8.91
C ARG A 162 -6.82 -5.68 -9.07
N ILE A 163 -5.62 -5.79 -9.64
CA ILE A 163 -4.93 -7.05 -9.89
C ILE A 163 -3.63 -7.07 -9.07
N THR A 164 -3.48 -8.10 -8.25
CA THR A 164 -2.23 -8.36 -7.50
C THR A 164 -1.59 -9.64 -7.99
N LEU A 165 -0.31 -9.59 -8.33
CA LEU A 165 0.48 -10.79 -8.63
C LEU A 165 1.55 -10.97 -7.55
N ARG A 166 1.48 -12.10 -6.83
CA ARG A 166 2.44 -12.41 -5.76
C ARG A 166 3.88 -12.35 -6.28
N GLY A 167 4.70 -11.52 -5.63
CA GLY A 167 6.11 -11.31 -5.97
C GLY A 167 6.37 -10.29 -7.08
N MET A 168 5.33 -9.73 -7.72
CA MET A 168 5.49 -8.75 -8.80
C MET A 168 4.76 -7.42 -8.56
N GLY A 169 3.91 -7.34 -7.54
CA GLY A 169 3.28 -6.09 -7.10
C GLY A 169 1.79 -6.05 -7.43
N ARG A 170 1.27 -4.81 -7.51
CA ARG A 170 -0.15 -4.50 -7.65
C ARG A 170 -0.36 -3.54 -8.82
N GLY A 171 -1.55 -3.61 -9.41
CA GLY A 171 -1.96 -2.62 -10.38
C GLY A 171 -3.46 -2.60 -10.57
N GLU A 172 -3.92 -1.63 -11.32
CA GLU A 172 -5.34 -1.34 -11.56
C GLU A 172 -5.53 -1.07 -13.05
N VAL A 173 -6.68 -1.49 -13.59
CA VAL A 173 -7.10 -1.08 -14.93
C VAL A 173 -7.62 0.35 -14.86
N ASP A 174 -6.85 1.31 -15.35
CA ASP A 174 -7.20 2.73 -15.31
C ASP A 174 -8.32 3.07 -16.30
N GLY A 175 -8.31 2.45 -17.48
CA GLY A 175 -9.34 2.70 -18.49
C GLY A 175 -9.13 1.98 -19.81
N ILE A 176 -10.16 2.03 -20.66
CA ILE A 176 -10.10 1.60 -22.05
C ILE A 176 -9.96 2.85 -22.91
N LEU A 177 -8.89 2.91 -23.72
CA LEU A 177 -8.56 4.04 -24.59
C LEU A 177 -9.23 3.94 -25.97
N GLY A 178 -9.88 2.81 -26.27
CA GLY A 178 -10.57 2.54 -27.52
C GLY A 178 -10.08 1.25 -28.18
N GLU A 179 -10.40 1.08 -29.46
CA GLU A 179 -10.02 -0.10 -30.25
C GLU A 179 -9.05 0.26 -31.37
N SER A 180 -8.07 -0.60 -31.60
CA SER A 180 -7.17 -0.51 -32.74
C SER A 180 -7.87 -0.95 -34.02
N ARG A 181 -7.34 -0.54 -35.18
CA ARG A 181 -7.82 -0.97 -36.52
C ARG A 181 -7.86 -2.50 -36.73
N LYS A 182 -7.19 -3.28 -35.87
CA LYS A 182 -7.15 -4.75 -35.90
C LYS A 182 -8.06 -5.40 -34.84
N GLY A 183 -8.98 -4.64 -34.24
CA GLY A 183 -9.94 -5.13 -33.23
C GLY A 183 -9.32 -5.44 -31.86
N ARG A 184 -8.10 -4.99 -31.59
CA ARG A 184 -7.49 -5.08 -30.24
C ARG A 184 -7.92 -3.90 -29.38
N ILE A 185 -8.17 -4.13 -28.10
CA ILE A 185 -8.56 -3.13 -27.12
C ILE A 185 -7.30 -2.43 -26.59
N ALA A 186 -7.23 -1.11 -26.73
CA ALA A 186 -6.19 -0.30 -26.12
C ALA A 186 -6.57 0.00 -24.67
N VAL A 187 -5.67 -0.28 -23.74
CA VAL A 187 -5.90 -0.13 -22.29
C VAL A 187 -4.87 0.80 -21.65
N SER A 188 -5.32 1.58 -20.68
CA SER A 188 -4.51 2.30 -19.71
C SER A 188 -4.47 1.48 -18.43
N LEU A 189 -3.28 1.24 -17.90
CA LEU A 189 -3.05 0.45 -16.69
C LEU A 189 -2.20 1.27 -15.73
N LYS A 190 -2.54 1.24 -14.44
CA LYS A 190 -1.74 1.80 -13.35
C LYS A 190 -1.02 0.67 -12.63
N ARG A 191 0.27 0.83 -12.35
CA ARG A 191 1.03 -0.15 -11.56
C ARG A 191 1.77 0.54 -10.43
N SER A 192 1.39 0.22 -9.20
CA SER A 192 2.08 0.59 -7.97
C SER A 192 3.13 -0.48 -7.63
N ARG A 193 4.38 -0.10 -7.38
CA ARG A 193 5.46 -1.06 -7.05
C ARG A 193 5.45 -1.47 -5.58
#